data_AF-W1DY93-F1
#
_entry.id   AF-W1DY93-F1
#
_cell.length_a   1.000
_cell.length_b   1.000
_cell.length_c   1.000
_cell.angle_alpha   90.00
_cell.angle_beta   90.00
_cell.angle_gamma   90.00
#
_symmetry.space_group_name_H-M   'P 1'
#
loop_
_entity.id
_entity.type
_entity.pdbx_description
1 polymer ?
#
loop_
_entity_poly.entity_id
_entity_poly.type
_entity_poly.pdbx_seq_one_letter_code
_entity_poly.pdbx_strand_id
1 'polypeptide(L)'
;MRPLQPRELAVNEQTNTVYITGLGKESVIWVVDGATLKLKTTITGTGAMATGLAIDPQAKRLYTTNADGELLTIDSESNTIASRKNCRMTAKRISILT
;
A
#
# COMPACT_ATOMS: atom_id res chain seq x y z
N MET A 1 -6.13 22.73 -4.19
CA MET A 1 -5.35 21.48 -3.99
C MET A 1 -5.29 20.75 -5.31
N ARG A 2 -4.13 20.18 -5.69
CA ARG A 2 -4.10 19.21 -6.81
C ARG A 2 -4.67 17.88 -6.31
N PRO A 3 -5.52 17.20 -7.09
CA PRO A 3 -6.02 15.87 -6.72
C PRO A 3 -4.86 14.87 -6.69
N LEU A 4 -4.97 13.84 -5.83
CA LEU A 4 -4.04 12.71 -5.84
C LEU A 4 -4.11 12.02 -7.20
N GLN A 5 -2.97 11.54 -7.68
CA GLN A 5 -2.88 10.89 -8.99
C GLN A 5 -2.82 9.36 -8.82
N PRO A 6 -3.60 8.59 -9.59
CA PRO A 6 -3.46 7.14 -9.60
C PRO A 6 -2.07 6.74 -10.13
N ARG A 7 -1.52 5.63 -9.63
CA ARG A 7 -0.23 5.10 -10.08
C ARG A 7 -0.31 3.62 -10.45
N GLU A 8 -0.45 2.75 -9.44
CA GLU A 8 -0.58 1.30 -9.61
C GLU A 8 -1.99 0.83 -9.23
N LEU A 9 -2.37 -0.33 -9.75
CA LEU A 9 -3.56 -1.05 -9.33
C LEU A 9 -3.27 -2.53 -9.08
N ALA A 10 -4.05 -3.14 -8.20
CA ALA A 10 -4.05 -4.57 -7.92
C ALA A 10 -5.50 -5.06 -7.78
N VAL A 11 -5.77 -6.30 -8.19
CA VAL A 11 -7.13 -6.85 -8.18
C VAL A 11 -7.16 -8.09 -7.29
N ASN A 12 -8.10 -8.12 -6.34
CA ASN A 12 -8.49 -9.35 -5.67
C ASN A 12 -9.68 -9.96 -6.42
N GLU A 13 -9.40 -10.96 -7.25
CA GLU A 13 -10.42 -11.64 -8.07
C GLU A 13 -11.42 -12.43 -7.21
N GLN A 14 -11.04 -12.90 -6.02
CA GLN A 14 -11.93 -13.67 -5.13
C GLN A 14 -13.06 -12.81 -4.55
N THR A 15 -12.80 -11.51 -4.38
CA THR A 15 -13.75 -10.55 -3.82
C THR A 15 -14.19 -9.49 -4.84
N ASN A 16 -13.79 -9.66 -6.11
CA ASN A 16 -13.96 -8.71 -7.19
C ASN A 16 -13.68 -7.26 -6.73
N THR A 17 -12.55 -7.03 -6.08
CA THR A 17 -12.17 -5.72 -5.51
C THR A 17 -10.90 -5.20 -6.18
N VAL A 18 -10.92 -3.94 -6.63
CA VAL A 18 -9.78 -3.25 -7.23
C VAL A 18 -9.19 -2.28 -6.22
N TYR A 19 -7.88 -2.35 -6.01
CA TYR A 19 -7.12 -1.44 -5.15
C TYR A 19 -6.29 -0.52 -6.04
N ILE A 20 -6.29 0.78 -5.78
CA ILE A 20 -5.57 1.79 -6.59
C ILE A 20 -4.81 2.74 -5.68
N THR A 21 -3.50 2.88 -5.88
CA THR A 21 -2.70 3.86 -5.12
C THR A 21 -2.97 5.28 -5.63
N GLY A 22 -3.26 6.21 -4.73
CA GLY A 22 -3.34 7.65 -4.99
C GLY A 22 -2.16 8.39 -4.37
N LEU A 23 -1.27 8.92 -5.21
CA LEU A 23 0.00 9.49 -4.77
C LEU A 23 -0.12 10.92 -4.25
N GLY A 24 0.55 11.19 -3.13
CA GLY A 24 0.71 12.53 -2.58
C GLY A 24 1.74 12.60 -1.45
N LYS A 25 1.78 13.74 -0.75
CA LYS A 25 2.51 13.88 0.52
C LYS A 25 1.97 12.91 1.58
N GLU A 26 0.66 12.76 1.60
CA GLU A 26 -0.07 11.70 2.29
C GLU A 26 -0.80 10.89 1.23
N SER A 27 -0.23 9.74 0.86
CA SER A 27 -0.84 8.87 -0.15
C SER A 27 -2.00 8.08 0.44
N VAL A 28 -2.87 7.59 -0.44
CA VAL A 28 -4.01 6.73 -0.09
C VAL A 28 -4.07 5.52 -0.99
N ILE A 29 -4.87 4.52 -0.60
CA ILE A 29 -5.32 3.46 -1.51
C ILE A 29 -6.83 3.52 -1.60
N TRP A 30 -7.36 3.70 -2.79
CA TRP A 30 -8.78 3.58 -3.06
C TRP A 30 -9.16 2.11 -3.22
N VAL A 31 -10.20 1.70 -2.51
CA VAL A 31 -10.77 0.36 -2.60
C VAL A 31 -12.06 0.47 -3.39
N VAL A 32 -12.10 -0.16 -4.56
CA VAL A 32 -13.16 -0.01 -5.55
C VAL A 32 -13.83 -1.36 -5.76
N ASP A 33 -15.16 -1.35 -5.82
CA ASP A 33 -15.95 -2.50 -6.21
C ASP A 33 -15.76 -2.79 -7.69
N GLY A 34 -15.30 -3.99 -8.05
CA GLY A 34 -14.96 -4.36 -9.42
C GLY A 34 -16.17 -4.55 -10.34
N ALA A 35 -17.37 -4.79 -9.79
CA ALA A 35 -18.59 -4.94 -10.59
C ALA A 35 -19.20 -3.58 -10.96
N THR A 36 -19.19 -2.65 -10.02
CA THR A 36 -19.88 -1.36 -10.14
C THR A 36 -18.95 -0.17 -10.39
N LEU A 37 -17.64 -0.38 -10.23
CA LEU A 37 -16.60 0.65 -10.28
C LEU A 37 -16.83 1.79 -9.28
N LYS A 38 -17.54 1.51 -8.19
CA LYS A 38 -17.80 2.47 -7.11
C LYS A 38 -16.75 2.36 -6.02
N LEU A 39 -16.37 3.50 -5.46
CA LEU A 39 -15.50 3.55 -4.28
C LEU A 39 -16.22 2.91 -3.08
N LYS A 40 -15.62 1.86 -2.51
CA LYS A 40 -16.06 1.22 -1.27
C LYS A 40 -15.51 1.95 -0.05
N THR A 41 -14.21 2.23 -0.06
CA THR A 41 -13.52 2.94 1.02
C THR A 41 -12.18 3.51 0.55
N THR A 42 -11.54 4.31 1.41
CA THR A 42 -10.19 4.83 1.20
C THR A 42 -9.31 4.48 2.38
N ILE A 43 -8.20 3.80 2.11
CA ILE A 43 -7.17 3.50 3.10
C ILE A 43 -6.20 4.69 3.14
N THR A 44 -6.07 5.32 4.30
CA THR A 44 -5.21 6.49 4.53
C THR A 44 -3.97 6.11 5.36
N GLY A 45 -3.03 7.04 5.56
CA GLY A 45 -1.83 6.79 6.37
C GLY A 45 -0.80 5.87 5.71
N THR A 46 -0.80 5.82 4.38
CA THR A 46 0.14 4.99 3.60
C THR A 46 1.52 5.63 3.44
N GLY A 47 1.69 6.87 3.92
CA GLY A 47 2.94 7.62 3.88
C GLY A 47 3.14 8.39 2.57
N ALA A 48 4.35 8.93 2.40
CA ALA A 48 4.68 9.76 1.26
C ALA A 48 4.92 8.92 0.01
N MET A 49 4.28 9.30 -1.11
CA MET A 49 4.46 8.64 -2.41
C MET A 49 4.37 7.11 -2.35
N ALA A 50 3.30 6.57 -1.75
CA ALA A 50 3.04 5.14 -1.70
C ALA A 50 2.71 4.61 -3.09
N THR A 51 3.71 4.03 -3.76
CA THR A 51 3.65 3.66 -5.19
C THR A 51 3.45 2.18 -5.39
N GLY A 52 4.18 1.34 -4.65
CA GLY A 52 4.11 -0.11 -4.80
C GLY A 52 2.77 -0.63 -4.32
N LEU A 53 2.22 -1.63 -5.01
CA LEU A 53 0.99 -2.30 -4.64
C LEU A 53 1.04 -3.78 -5.06
N ALA A 54 0.76 -4.69 -4.13
CA ALA A 54 0.64 -6.11 -4.40
C ALA A 54 -0.42 -6.73 -3.50
N ILE A 55 -1.15 -7.74 -3.98
CA ILE A 55 -2.20 -8.42 -3.22
C ILE A 55 -1.89 -9.92 -3.15
N ASP A 56 -2.06 -10.49 -1.96
CA ASP A 56 -2.16 -11.92 -1.70
C ASP A 56 -3.59 -12.22 -1.20
N PRO A 57 -4.50 -12.61 -2.10
CA PRO A 57 -5.89 -12.89 -1.75
C PRO A 57 -6.05 -14.02 -0.73
N GLN A 58 -5.20 -15.06 -0.80
CA GLN A 58 -5.30 -16.23 0.09
C GLN A 58 -4.92 -15.86 1.53
N ALA A 59 -3.89 -15.04 1.70
CA ALA A 59 -3.49 -14.54 3.02
C ALA A 59 -4.31 -13.33 3.49
N LYS A 60 -5.24 -12.81 2.68
CA LYS A 60 -5.98 -11.57 2.92
C LYS A 60 -5.07 -10.36 3.17
N ARG A 61 -3.98 -10.25 2.40
CA ARG A 61 -2.96 -9.20 2.59
C ARG A 61 -2.77 -8.36 1.34
N LEU A 62 -2.89 -7.06 1.50
CA LEU A 62 -2.43 -6.06 0.55
C LEU A 62 -1.12 -5.46 1.06
N TYR A 63 -0.14 -5.29 0.17
CA TYR A 63 1.16 -4.73 0.48
C TYR A 63 1.33 -3.43 -0.28
N THR A 64 1.86 -2.40 0.38
CA THR A 64 2.27 -1.16 -0.28
C THR A 64 3.62 -0.69 0.22
N THR A 65 4.39 -0.05 -0.65
CA THR A 65 5.69 0.54 -0.31
C THR A 65 5.70 2.02 -0.63
N ASN A 66 6.32 2.80 0.25
CA ASN A 66 6.35 4.26 0.17
C ASN A 66 7.77 4.83 0.10
N ALA A 67 7.88 6.13 -0.17
CA ALA A 67 9.15 6.84 -0.26
C ALA A 67 9.83 7.07 1.10
N ASP A 68 9.13 6.80 2.21
CA ASP A 68 9.71 6.84 3.56
C ASP A 68 10.62 5.64 3.85
N GLY A 69 10.61 4.66 2.93
CA GLY A 69 11.34 3.40 3.01
C GLY A 69 10.57 2.35 3.78
N GLU A 70 9.24 2.42 3.81
CA GLU A 70 8.39 1.49 4.55
C GLU A 70 7.71 0.46 3.63
N LEU A 71 7.57 -0.76 4.13
CA LEU A 71 6.62 -1.76 3.65
C LEU A 71 5.44 -1.79 4.63
N LEU A 72 4.25 -1.50 4.13
CA LEU A 72 3.01 -1.62 4.88
C LEU A 72 2.33 -2.92 4.49
N THR A 73 1.85 -3.66 5.50
CA THR A 73 0.91 -4.76 5.33
C THR A 73 -0.46 -4.30 5.76
N ILE A 74 -1.43 -4.47 4.88
CA ILE A 74 -2.82 -4.07 5.03
C ILE A 74 -3.66 -5.34 5.02
N ASP A 75 -4.56 -5.48 5.98
CA ASP A 75 -5.58 -6.53 5.97
C ASP A 75 -6.63 -6.17 4.91
N SER A 76 -6.78 -7.02 3.88
CA SER A 76 -7.63 -6.71 2.73
C SER A 76 -9.12 -6.93 2.97
N GLU A 77 -9.50 -7.55 4.09
CA GLU A 77 -10.89 -7.80 4.48
C GLU A 77 -11.45 -6.59 5.23
N SER A 78 -10.70 -6.11 6.23
CA SER A 78 -11.01 -4.92 7.01
C SER A 78 -10.58 -3.62 6.34
N ASN A 79 -9.66 -3.67 5.36
CA ASN A 79 -9.02 -2.51 4.74
C ASN A 79 -8.28 -1.61 5.74
N THR A 80 -7.58 -2.23 6.70
CA THR A 80 -6.82 -1.51 7.74
C THR A 80 -5.34 -1.85 7.67
N ILE A 81 -4.47 -0.87 8.02
CA ILE A 81 -3.02 -1.10 8.10
C ILE A 81 -2.74 -2.01 9.30
N ALA A 82 -2.31 -3.24 9.05
CA ALA A 82 -2.00 -4.22 10.07
C ALA A 82 -0.58 -4.05 10.63
N SER A 83 0.40 -3.69 9.77
CA SER A 83 1.76 -3.43 10.22
C SER A 83 2.54 -2.53 9.27
N ARG A 84 3.63 -1.94 9.79
CA ARG A 84 4.54 -1.05 9.08
C ARG A 84 5.97 -1.51 9.39
N LYS A 85 6.77 -1.78 8.35
CA LYS A 85 8.16 -2.22 8.49
C LYS A 85 9.08 -1.26 7.76
N ASN A 86 10.07 -0.71 8.46
CA ASN A 86 11.12 0.06 7.81
C ASN A 86 12.08 -0.89 7.05
N CYS A 87 12.17 -0.70 5.75
CA CYS A 87 12.99 -1.43 4.80
C CYS A 87 14.26 -0.66 4.39
N ARG A 88 14.60 0.44 5.08
CA ARG A 88 15.94 1.01 4.96
C ARG A 88 16.93 -0.10 5.23
N MET A 89 17.71 -0.45 4.20
CA MET A 89 18.82 -1.37 4.30
C MET A 89 19.64 -0.91 5.50
N THR A 90 19.55 -1.63 6.63
CA THR A 90 20.44 -1.36 7.74
C THR A 90 21.81 -1.75 7.21
N ALA A 91 22.59 -0.76 6.78
CA ALA A 91 24.03 -0.92 6.72
C ALA A 91 24.46 -1.21 8.16
N LYS A 92 24.44 -2.49 8.55
CA LYS A 92 25.20 -2.93 9.71
C LYS A 92 26.61 -2.49 9.38
N ARG A 93 27.09 -1.44 10.05
CA ARG A 93 28.50 -1.03 10.00
C ARG A 93 29.31 -2.31 10.17
N ILE A 94 30.02 -2.72 9.13
CA ILE A 94 31.12 -3.66 9.26
C ILE A 94 32.23 -2.82 9.90
N SER A 95 32.25 -2.78 11.23
CA SER A 95 33.40 -2.27 11.96
C SER A 95 34.49 -3.34 11.83
N ILE A 96 35.40 -3.18 10.86
CA ILE A 96 36.68 -3.87 10.90
C ILE A 96 37.47 -3.18 12.00
N LEU A 97 37.65 -3.86 13.13
CA LEU A 97 38.62 -3.44 14.15
C LEU A 97 40.02 -3.67 13.56
N THR A 98 40.77 -2.59 13.36
CA THR A 98 42.25 -2.61 13.27
C THR A 98 42.85 -2.72 14.65
#